data_AF-A0A8H4U830-F1
#
_entry.id   AF-A0A8H4U830-F1
#
_cell.length_a   1.000
_cell.length_b   1.000
_cell.length_c   1.000
_cell.angle_alpha   90.00
_cell.angle_beta   90.00
_cell.angle_gamma   90.00
#
_symmetry.space_group_name_H-M   'P 1'
#
loop_
_entity.id
_entity.type
_entity.pdbx_description
1 polymer ?
#
loop_
_entity_poly.entity_id
_entity_poly.type
_entity_poly.pdbx_seq_one_letter_code
_entity_poly.pdbx_strand_id
1 'polypeptide(L)' 'MTEKLNRGEEAWQHRIPRHLVKDNTKLYNALHDIYGSRRGALNFFYNEAAKEQEITVTAYLEHPSDLLTELQNKGAVERA' A
#
# COMPACT_ATOMS: atom_id res chain seq x y z
N MET A 1 -22.90 -11.05 -4.65
CA MET A 1 -21.53 -10.66 -5.07
C MET A 1 -20.58 -11.11 -3.98
N THR A 2 -19.76 -12.11 -4.27
CA THR A 2 -18.84 -12.74 -3.31
C THR A 2 -17.55 -11.94 -3.30
N GLU A 3 -17.40 -10.99 -2.38
CA GLU A 3 -16.10 -10.40 -2.06
C GLU A 3 -15.21 -11.50 -1.49
N LYS A 4 -14.45 -12.17 -2.36
CA LYS A 4 -13.43 -13.14 -1.97
C LYS A 4 -12.34 -12.36 -1.23
N LEU A 5 -12.36 -12.42 0.10
CA LEU A 5 -11.16 -12.22 0.90
C LEU A 5 -10.16 -13.28 0.43
N ASN A 6 -9.07 -12.86 -0.21
CA ASN A 6 -7.95 -13.73 -0.61
C ASN A 6 -7.18 -14.23 0.63
N ARG A 7 -7.88 -14.86 1.59
CA ARG A 7 -7.27 -15.68 2.64
C ARG A 7 -6.91 -17.03 1.99
N GLY A 8 -5.89 -17.02 1.15
CA GLY A 8 -5.46 -18.26 0.50
C GLY A 8 -4.31 -18.13 -0.49
N GLU A 9 -4.39 -17.25 -1.49
CA GLU A 9 -3.55 -17.49 -2.68
C GLU A 9 -2.68 -16.36 -3.24
N GLU A 10 -2.96 -15.06 -3.15
CA GLU A 10 -2.01 -14.07 -3.71
C GLU A 10 -2.15 -12.71 -3.02
N ALA A 11 -1.20 -12.39 -2.14
CA ALA A 11 -1.06 -11.05 -1.60
C ALA A 11 -0.23 -10.22 -2.60
N TRP A 12 -0.74 -9.06 -2.98
CA TRP A 12 -0.09 -8.19 -3.94
C TRP A 12 1.02 -7.41 -3.28
N GLN A 13 2.26 -7.64 -3.71
CA GLN A 13 3.42 -6.93 -3.18
C GLN A 13 3.82 -5.80 -4.12
N HIS A 14 3.85 -4.59 -3.58
CA HIS A 14 4.31 -3.39 -4.25
C HIS A 14 5.56 -2.87 -3.54
N ARG A 15 6.56 -2.45 -4.32
CA ARG A 15 7.77 -1.82 -3.79
C ARG A 15 7.71 -0.33 -4.10
N ILE A 16 7.81 0.47 -3.06
CA ILE A 16 7.80 1.93 -3.15
C ILE A 16 9.18 2.42 -2.75
N PRO A 17 9.91 3.15 -3.60
CA PRO A 17 11.20 3.69 -3.22
C PRO A 17 11.06 4.63 -2.02
N ARG A 18 11.78 4.36 -0.93
CA ARG A 18 11.64 5.10 0.32
C ARG A 18 12.01 6.58 0.17
N HIS A 19 12.95 6.90 -0.71
CA HIS A 19 13.34 8.29 -0.97
C HIS A 19 12.20 9.15 -1.55
N LEU A 20 11.19 8.54 -2.18
CA LEU A 20 10.01 9.25 -2.68
C LEU A 20 8.96 9.48 -1.59
N VAL A 21 9.04 8.75 -0.47
CA VAL A 21 8.11 8.86 0.66
C VAL A 21 8.62 9.94 1.61
N LYS A 22 8.05 11.14 1.50
CA LYS A 22 8.41 12.27 2.38
C LYS A 22 7.74 12.20 3.75
N ASP A 23 6.58 11.56 3.83
CA ASP A 23 5.76 11.52 5.04
C ASP A 23 5.08 10.15 5.18
N ASN A 24 5.51 9.41 6.19
CA ASN A 24 5.00 8.07 6.48
C ASN A 24 3.52 8.07 6.90
N THR A 25 3.05 9.15 7.54
CA THR A 25 1.64 9.29 7.94
C THR A 25 0.77 9.51 6.70
N LYS A 26 1.22 10.32 5.74
CA LYS A 26 0.53 10.47 4.45
C LYS A 26 0.50 9.18 3.66
N LEU A 27 1.60 8.44 3.63
CA LEU A 27 1.63 7.12 3.00
C LEU A 27 0.62 6.17 3.64
N TYR A 28 0.62 6.06 4.98
CA TYR A 28 -0.34 5.23 5.69
C TYR A 28 -1.79 5.60 5.39
N ASN A 29 -2.12 6.89 5.43
CA ASN A 29 -3.47 7.37 5.14
C ASN A 29 -3.88 7.09 3.70
N ALA A 30 -2.97 7.26 2.74
CA ALA A 30 -3.24 6.95 1.34
C ALA A 30 -3.45 5.44 1.12
N LEU A 31 -2.64 4.59 1.74
CA LEU A 31 -2.82 3.14 1.71
C LEU A 31 -4.14 2.70 2.36
N HIS A 32 -4.51 3.34 3.47
CA HIS A 32 -5.79 3.11 4.12
C HIS A 32 -6.97 3.57 3.25
N ASP A 33 -6.83 4.64 2.48
CA ASP A 33 -7.87 5.09 1.54
C ASP A 33 -8.01 4.14 0.33
N ILE A 34 -6.89 3.61 -0.19
CA ILE A 34 -6.86 2.70 -1.35
C ILE A 34 -7.39 1.31 -0.98
N TYR A 35 -6.82 0.70 0.05
CA TYR A 35 -7.12 -0.70 0.41
C TYR A 35 -8.24 -0.81 1.45
N GLY A 36 -8.58 0.28 2.13
CA GLY A 36 -9.55 0.29 3.20
C GLY A 36 -9.12 -0.52 4.42
N SER A 37 -10.04 -0.61 5.37
CA SER A 37 -10.01 -1.57 6.47
C SER A 37 -11.33 -2.33 6.51
N ARG A 38 -11.28 -3.62 6.84
CA ARG A 38 -12.48 -4.46 7.00
C ARG A 38 -12.56 -4.98 8.41
N ARG A 39 -13.63 -4.65 9.12
CA ARG A 39 -13.91 -5.11 10.51
C ARG A 39 -12.73 -4.87 11.48
N GLY A 40 -12.07 -3.71 11.36
CA GLY A 40 -10.95 -3.34 12.23
C GLY A 40 -9.60 -3.97 11.89
N ALA A 41 -9.50 -4.75 10.80
CA ALA A 41 -8.22 -5.21 10.25
C ALA A 41 -7.86 -4.41 8.99
N LEU A 42 -6.58 -4.03 8.87
CA LEU A 42 -6.05 -3.43 7.65
C LEU A 42 -6.01 -4.48 6.54
N ASN A 43 -6.39 -4.07 5.34
CA ASN A 43 -6.29 -4.91 4.14
C ASN A 43 -4.93 -4.81 3.47
N PHE A 44 -3.95 -4.22 4.16
CA PHE A 44 -2.57 -4.09 3.72
C PHE A 44 -1.62 -4.19 4.93
N PHE A 45 -0.40 -4.63 4.67
CA PHE A 45 0.75 -4.50 5.54
C PHE A 45 1.82 -3.72 4.78
N TYR A 46 2.59 -2.88 5.46
CA TYR A 46 3.78 -2.29 4.86
C TYR A 46 4.96 -2.48 5.79
N ASN A 47 6.09 -2.88 5.23
CA ASN A 47 7.34 -3.06 5.97
C ASN A 47 8.28 -1.91 5.62
N GLU A 48 8.65 -1.14 6.65
CA GLU A 48 9.59 -0.04 6.57
C GLU A 48 10.84 -0.39 7.38
N ALA A 49 11.61 -1.39 6.93
CA ALA A 49 12.88 -1.64 7.57
C ALA A 49 13.79 -0.43 7.35
N ALA A 50 14.33 0.15 8.43
CA ALA A 50 15.15 1.36 8.37
C ALA A 50 16.40 1.26 7.49
N LYS A 51 16.79 0.04 7.08
CA LYS A 51 17.94 -0.24 6.20
C LYS A 51 17.55 -0.48 4.74
N GLU A 52 16.26 -0.57 4.43
CA GLU A 52 15.78 -0.80 3.07
C GLU A 52 15.55 0.53 2.35
N GLN A 53 16.01 0.59 1.10
CA GLN A 53 15.77 1.74 0.21
C GLN A 53 14.36 1.74 -0.37
N GLU A 54 13.57 0.72 -0.05
CA GLU A 54 12.23 0.45 -0.56
C GLU A 54 11.30 0.07 0.60
N ILE A 55 10.06 0.53 0.53
CA ILE A 55 8.96 0.13 1.41
C ILE A 55 8.17 -0.92 0.65
N THR A 56 8.06 -2.12 1.23
CA THR A 56 7.25 -3.18 0.65
C THR A 56 5.83 -3.09 1.22
N VAL A 57 4.84 -2.90 0.36
CA VAL A 57 3.41 -2.91 0.71
C VAL A 57 2.79 -4.21 0.20
N THR A 58 2.24 -5.00 1.10
CA THR A 58 1.53 -6.24 0.83
C THR A 58 0.02 -6.02 1.00
N ALA A 59 -0.77 -6.11 -0.07
CA ALA A 59 -2.22 -5.90 -0.06
C ALA A 59 -3.01 -7.20 -0.27
N TYR A 60 -4.20 -7.31 0.34
CA TYR A 60 -4.95 -8.58 0.46
C TYR A 60 -6.35 -8.58 -0.18
N LEU A 61 -6.81 -7.44 -0.72
CA LEU A 61 -8.13 -7.33 -1.33
C LEU A 61 -8.09 -7.11 -2.84
N GLU A 62 -7.33 -6.12 -3.31
CA GLU A 62 -7.37 -5.71 -4.72
C GLU A 62 -5.98 -5.27 -5.18
N HIS A 63 -5.66 -5.49 -6.45
CA HIS A 63 -4.46 -4.96 -7.08
C HIS A 63 -4.82 -3.65 -7.76
N PRO A 64 -4.43 -2.48 -7.23
CA PRO A 64 -4.53 -1.25 -8.00
C PRO A 64 -3.64 -1.40 -9.23
N SER A 65 -4.17 -1.08 -10.42
CA SER A 65 -3.41 -1.18 -11.67
C SER A 65 -2.06 -0.45 -11.59
N ASP A 66 -1.97 0.62 -10.78
CA ASP A 66 -0.72 1.33 -10.53
C ASP A 66 -0.72 2.02 -9.13
N LEU A 67 -0.29 1.30 -8.08
CA LEU A 67 -0.25 1.83 -6.70
C LEU A 67 0.62 3.09 -6.60
N LEU A 68 1.75 3.13 -7.30
CA LEU A 68 2.68 4.26 -7.22
C LEU A 68 2.02 5.53 -7.75
N THR A 69 1.32 5.43 -8.88
CA THR A 69 0.56 6.55 -9.46
C THR A 69 -0.55 7.05 -8.53
N GLU A 70 -1.30 6.14 -7.92
CA GLU A 70 -2.34 6.48 -6.92
C GLU A 70 -1.75 7.25 -5.73
N LEU A 71 -0.63 6.77 -5.19
CA LEU A 71 0.07 7.42 -4.09
C LEU A 71 0.64 8.79 -4.48
N GLN A 72 1.12 8.95 -5.71
CA GLN A 72 1.55 10.24 -6.25
C GLN A 72 0.39 11.22 -6.40
N ASN A 73 -0.76 10.76 -6.92
CA ASN A 73 -1.96 11.58 -7.06
C ASN A 73 -2.50 12.05 -5.69
N LYS A 74 -2.36 11.21 -4.66
CA LYS A 74 -2.70 11.56 -3.26
C LYS A 74 -1.62 12.38 -2.56
N GLY A 75 -0.49 12.66 -3.21
CA GLY A 75 0.62 13.42 -2.64
C GLY A 75 1.33 12.71 -1.48
N ALA A 76 1.19 11.39 -1.38
CA ALA A 76 1.89 10.56 -0.41
C ALA A 76 3.33 10.23 -0.84
N VAL A 77 3.59 10.26 -2.14
CA VAL A 77 4.86 9.91 -2.76
C VAL A 77 5.20 10.95 -3.82
N GLU A 78 6.47 11.31 -3.95
CA GLU A 78 6.93 12.20 -5.03
C GLU A 78 6.87 11.51 -6.40
N ARG A 79 6.72 12.32 -7.45
CA ARG A 79 6.92 11.83 -8.81
C ARG A 79 8.39 11.51 -9.01
N ALA A 80 8.67 10.25 -9.33
CA ALA A 80 10.00 9.78 -9.73
C ALA A 80 10.41 10.38 -11.09
#